data_AF-A0A3N1KK42-F1
#
_entry.id   AF-A0A3N1KK42-F1
#
_cell.length_a   1.000
_cell.length_b   1.000
_cell.length_c   1.000
_cell.angle_alpha   90.00
_cell.angle_beta   90.00
_cell.angle_gamma   90.00
#
_symmetry.space_group_name_H-M   'P 1'
#
loop_
_entity.id
_entity.type
_entity.pdbx_description
1 polymer ?
#
loop_
_entity_poly.entity_id
_entity_poly.type
_entity_poly.pdbx_seq_one_letter_code
_entity_poly.pdbx_strand_id
1 'polypeptide(L)' 'MSKTFRPWEVDQGWLLSFSLHEFVPAGHAAYFLRDTVREGLDHSAIMSCYAEERGYPPYHPAMMVALLLYGYSRGV' A
#
# COMPACT_ATOMS: atom_id res chain seq x y z
N MET A 1 21.27 -8.63 -6.74
CA MET A 1 20.12 -7.81 -7.14
C MET A 1 19.15 -7.83 -5.96
N SER A 2 18.33 -6.79 -5.78
CA SER A 2 17.32 -6.75 -4.72
C SER A 2 15.95 -7.11 -5.29
N LYS A 3 15.11 -7.78 -4.50
CA LYS A 3 13.74 -8.14 -4.87
C LYS A 3 12.94 -6.91 -5.34
N THR A 4 12.42 -6.98 -6.56
CA THR A 4 11.55 -5.93 -7.11
C THR A 4 10.08 -6.20 -6.77
N PHE A 5 9.39 -5.16 -6.33
CA PHE A 5 7.95 -5.17 -6.03
C PHE A 5 7.15 -4.45 -7.11
N ARG A 6 5.84 -4.74 -7.18
CA ARG A 6 4.93 -3.92 -7.97
C ARG A 6 4.88 -2.50 -7.39
N PRO A 7 4.93 -1.46 -8.25
CA PRO A 7 4.84 -0.09 -7.79
C PRO A 7 3.50 0.15 -7.10
N TRP A 8 3.53 0.89 -5.99
CA TRP A 8 2.35 1.27 -5.22
C TRP A 8 2.14 2.79 -5.32
N GLU A 9 1.74 3.23 -6.51
CA GLU A 9 1.54 4.64 -6.84
C GLU A 9 0.10 5.07 -6.52
N VAL A 10 -0.13 5.49 -5.28
CA VAL A 10 -1.47 5.87 -4.80
C VAL A 10 -1.95 7.23 -5.33
N ASP A 11 -1.01 8.05 -5.80
CA ASP A 11 -1.26 9.39 -6.33
C ASP A 11 -1.23 9.41 -7.88
N GLN A 12 -1.15 8.24 -8.52
CA GLN A 12 -1.14 8.13 -9.98
C GLN A 12 -2.46 8.64 -10.57
N GLY A 13 -2.37 9.70 -11.38
CA GLY A 13 -3.50 10.21 -12.16
C GLY A 13 -3.89 9.26 -13.31
N TRP A 14 -5.19 9.13 -13.56
CA TRP A 14 -5.74 8.31 -14.64
C TRP A 14 -6.07 9.19 -15.85
N LEU A 15 -5.82 8.68 -17.06
CA LEU A 15 -5.97 9.43 -18.33
C LEU A 15 -7.44 9.77 -18.65
N LEU A 16 -8.39 8.98 -18.13
CA LEU A 16 -9.83 9.20 -18.20
C LEU A 16 -10.40 9.12 -16.79
N SER A 17 -11.09 10.18 -16.37
CA SER A 17 -11.72 10.27 -15.05
C SER A 17 -13.15 9.72 -15.11
N PHE A 18 -13.34 8.47 -14.70
CA PHE A 18 -14.35 8.27 -13.68
C PHE A 18 -13.78 8.92 -12.42
N SER A 19 -14.55 9.76 -11.74
CA SER A 19 -13.99 10.58 -10.66
C SER A 19 -13.46 9.66 -9.55
N LEU A 20 -12.15 9.72 -9.24
CA LEU A 20 -11.57 8.93 -8.14
C LEU A 20 -12.11 9.34 -6.76
N HIS A 21 -12.67 10.56 -6.64
CA HIS A 21 -13.47 11.00 -5.50
C HIS A 21 -14.82 10.25 -5.36
N GLU A 22 -15.21 9.41 -6.34
CA GLU A 22 -16.37 8.51 -6.26
C GLU A 22 -16.06 7.20 -5.52
N PHE A 23 -14.79 6.82 -5.36
CA PHE A 23 -14.43 5.52 -4.76
C PHE A 23 -14.20 5.61 -3.24
N VAL A 24 -13.50 6.66 -2.78
CA VAL A 24 -13.22 6.87 -1.35
C VAL A 24 -13.46 8.35 -1.03
N PRO A 25 -14.42 8.69 -0.14
CA PRO A 25 -14.72 10.08 0.21
C PRO A 25 -13.56 10.76 0.94
N ALA A 26 -13.38 12.06 0.71
CA ALA A 26 -12.43 12.86 1.49
C ALA A 26 -12.67 12.69 3.00
N GLY A 27 -11.58 12.60 3.77
CA GLY A 27 -11.63 12.38 5.22
C GLY A 27 -11.85 10.92 5.65
N HIS A 28 -11.98 9.98 4.71
CA HIS A 28 -12.08 8.55 5.05
C HIS A 28 -10.80 8.03 5.72
N ALA A 29 -10.95 7.19 6.74
CA ALA A 29 -9.85 6.67 7.56
C ALA A 29 -8.77 5.90 6.76
N ALA A 30 -9.12 5.38 5.58
CA ALA A 30 -8.17 4.72 4.68
C ALA A 30 -7.00 5.63 4.27
N TYR A 31 -7.24 6.94 4.10
CA TYR A 31 -6.16 7.89 3.79
C TYR A 31 -5.19 8.00 4.96
N PHE A 32 -5.71 8.22 6.17
CA PHE A 32 -4.90 8.31 7.38
C PHE A 32 -4.05 7.04 7.61
N LEU A 33 -4.65 5.86 7.48
CA LEU A 33 -3.93 4.60 7.67
C LEU A 33 -2.87 4.37 6.57
N ARG A 34 -3.21 4.67 5.31
CA ARG A 34 -2.26 4.58 4.19
C ARG A 34 -1.05 5.48 4.43
N ASP A 35 -1.27 6.74 4.79
CA ASP A 35 -0.21 7.73 4.96
C ASP A 35 0.65 7.39 6.20
N THR A 36 0.00 6.97 7.30
CA THR A 36 0.70 6.46 8.50
C THR A 36 1.61 5.28 8.15
N VAL A 37 1.13 4.34 7.35
CA VAL A 37 1.95 3.19 6.93
C VAL A 37 3.06 3.62 5.99
N ARG A 38 2.79 4.45 4.98
CA ARG A 38 3.81 4.85 3.99
C ARG A 38 4.94 5.67 4.59
N GLU A 39 4.61 6.61 5.47
CA GLU A 39 5.52 7.68 5.89
C GLU A 39 5.89 7.59 7.37
N GLY A 40 5.00 7.02 8.20
CA GLY A 40 5.15 6.99 9.65
C GLY A 40 5.75 5.70 10.22
N LEU A 41 5.86 4.63 9.42
CA LEU A 41 6.37 3.33 9.86
C LEU A 41 7.66 2.93 9.14
N ASP A 42 8.59 2.37 9.89
CA ASP A 42 9.76 1.70 9.32
C ASP A 42 9.39 0.28 8.85
N HIS A 43 9.61 0.00 7.56
CA HIS A 43 9.35 -1.30 6.94
C HIS A 43 10.60 -2.16 6.79
N SER A 44 11.76 -1.68 7.26
CA SER A 44 13.06 -2.34 7.06
C SER A 44 13.03 -3.82 7.46
N ALA A 45 12.45 -4.13 8.62
CA ALA A 45 12.33 -5.49 9.14
C ALA A 45 11.52 -6.40 8.20
N ILE A 46 10.35 -5.95 7.74
CA ILE A 46 9.51 -6.74 6.83
C ILE A 46 10.21 -6.90 5.47
N MET A 47 10.81 -5.84 4.95
CA MET A 47 11.54 -5.86 3.67
C MET A 47 12.73 -6.81 3.71
N SER A 48 13.41 -6.92 4.86
CA SER A 48 14.56 -7.82 5.03
C SER A 48 14.22 -9.30 4.83
N CYS A 49 12.96 -9.69 5.07
CA CYS A 49 12.48 -11.06 4.83
C CYS A 49 12.37 -11.40 3.33
N TYR A 50 12.30 -10.40 2.45
CA TYR A 50 12.17 -10.59 1.00
C TYR A 50 13.53 -10.63 0.30
N ALA A 51 14.41 -11.52 0.76
CA ALA A 51 15.76 -11.69 0.22
C ALA A 51 15.81 -12.50 -1.09
N GLU A 52 14.78 -13.29 -1.38
CA GLU A 52 14.77 -14.20 -2.54
C GLU A 52 14.18 -13.57 -3.81
N GLU A 53 14.92 -13.63 -4.91
CA GLU A 53 14.49 -13.19 -6.24
C GLU A 53 13.68 -14.26 -6.99
N ARG A 54 12.70 -14.88 -6.32
CA ARG A 54 11.89 -15.95 -6.91
C ARG A 54 10.50 -15.47 -7.35
N GLY A 55 10.11 -15.81 -8.56
CA GLY A 55 8.77 -15.58 -9.09
C GLY A 55 8.50 -14.14 -9.55
N TYR A 56 7.25 -13.89 -9.98
CA TYR A 56 6.81 -12.57 -10.41
C TYR A 56 6.91 -11.52 -9.28
N PRO A 57 7.06 -10.22 -9.62
CA PRO A 57 7.05 -9.15 -8.64
C PRO A 57 5.80 -9.22 -7.74
N PRO A 58 5.96 -9.41 -6.43
CA PRO A 58 4.84 -9.42 -5.50
C PRO A 58 4.33 -8.00 -5.27
N TYR A 59 3.16 -7.89 -4.63
CA TYR A 59 2.69 -6.60 -4.12
C TYR A 59 3.65 -6.05 -3.05
N HIS A 60 3.72 -4.73 -2.94
CA HIS A 60 4.59 -4.06 -1.98
C HIS A 60 4.19 -4.41 -0.53
N PRO A 61 5.10 -4.90 0.34
CA PRO A 61 4.77 -5.32 1.70
C PRO A 61 4.10 -4.22 2.54
N ALA A 62 4.55 -2.97 2.43
CA ALA A 62 3.89 -1.85 3.10
C ALA A 62 2.42 -1.66 2.65
N MET A 63 2.09 -1.95 1.39
CA MET A 63 0.71 -1.91 0.91
C MET A 63 -0.16 -2.99 1.57
N MET A 64 0.40 -4.19 1.74
CA MET A 64 -0.28 -5.27 2.46
C MET A 64 -0.51 -4.92 3.93
N VAL A 65 0.47 -4.27 4.59
CA VAL A 65 0.32 -3.78 5.97
C VAL A 65 -0.82 -2.74 6.06
N ALA A 66 -0.90 -1.80 5.12
CA ALA A 66 -1.99 -0.82 5.09
C ALA A 66 -3.37 -1.49 4.96
N LEU A 67 -3.49 -2.51 4.11
CA LEU A 67 -4.72 -3.29 3.98
C LEU A 67 -5.08 -4.05 5.26
N LEU A 68 -4.10 -4.70 5.89
CA LEU A 68 -4.28 -5.44 7.14
C LEU A 68 -4.75 -4.51 8.27
N LEU A 69 -4.10 -3.37 8.46
CA LEU A 69 -4.50 -2.40 9.48
C LEU A 69 -5.87 -1.79 9.20
N TYR A 70 -6.19 -1.54 7.93
CA TYR A 70 -7.53 -1.11 7.56
C TYR A 70 -8.57 -2.19 7.90
N GLY A 71 -8.37 -3.45 7.52
CA GLY A 71 -9.27 -4.55 7.86
C GLY A 71 -9.47 -4.68 9.37
N TYR A 72 -8.38 -4.63 10.13
CA TYR A 72 -8.41 -4.66 11.59
C TYR A 72 -9.22 -3.49 12.18
N SER A 73 -9.03 -2.26 11.66
CA SER A 73 -9.82 -1.09 12.08
C SER A 73 -11.32 -1.23 11.77
N ARG A 74 -11.68 -2.13 10.85
CA ARG A 74 -13.07 -2.44 10.47
C ARG A 74 -13.63 -3.68 11.18
N GLY A 75 -12.84 -4.38 11.98
CA GLY A 75 -13.25 -5.59 12.70
C GLY A 75 -13.37 -6.82 11.80
N VAL A 76 -12.63 -6.86 10.69
CA VAL A 76 -12.47 -8.03 9.82
C VAL A 76 -11.38 -8.95 10.38
#